data_AF-A0A932T8M6-F1
#
_entry.id   AF-A0A932T8M6-F1
#
_cell.length_a   1.000
_cell.length_b   1.000
_cell.length_c   1.000
_cell.angle_alpha   90.00
_cell.angle_beta   90.00
_cell.angle_gamma   90.00
#
_symmetry.space_group_name_H-M   'P 1'
#
loop_
_entity.id
_entity.type
_entity.pdbx_description
1 polymer ?
#
loop_
_entity_poly.entity_id
_entity_poly.type
_entity_poly.pdbx_seq_one_letter_code
_entity_poly.pdbx_strand_id
1 'polypeptide(L)'
;MKTLIFSYTTRILHFLFATFVLAAYLLSDVPSLLWLHSVFGVGAVLVVIVRIIWFFAGEQGAKISSFDLSIFSLKDYMLKYFSFNNKKIRNPAASFAAISMWTLAVLVGISGLIFIGL
;
A
#
# COMPACT_ATOMS: atom_id res chain seq x y z
N MET A 1 -19.31 -2.61 22.28
CA MET A 1 -19.14 -3.23 20.94
C MET A 1 -17.78 -2.82 20.38
N LYS A 2 -16.93 -3.75 19.93
CA LYS A 2 -15.71 -3.42 19.16
C LYS A 2 -16.13 -3.16 17.71
N THR A 3 -15.89 -1.96 17.20
CA THR A 3 -16.13 -1.64 15.79
C THR A 3 -14.97 -2.17 14.94
N LEU A 4 -15.27 -3.01 13.95
CA LEU A 4 -14.28 -3.49 12.98
C LEU A 4 -14.01 -2.38 11.96
N ILE A 5 -12.92 -1.64 12.19
CA ILE A 5 -12.49 -0.54 11.31
C ILE A 5 -11.95 -1.06 9.96
N PHE A 6 -11.31 -2.23 9.99
CA PHE A 6 -10.76 -2.91 8.82
C PHE A 6 -11.36 -4.30 8.68
N SER A 7 -11.93 -4.59 7.52
CA SER A 7 -12.52 -5.90 7.20
C SER A 7 -11.45 -6.97 7.01
N TYR A 8 -11.86 -8.25 7.00
CA TYR A 8 -10.97 -9.34 6.62
C TYR A 8 -10.40 -9.16 5.21
N THR A 9 -11.21 -8.69 4.26
CA THR A 9 -10.75 -8.39 2.89
C THR A 9 -9.60 -7.39 2.88
N THR A 10 -9.73 -6.29 3.63
CA THR A 10 -8.66 -5.27 3.72
C THR A 10 -7.38 -5.81 4.36
N ARG A 11 -7.49 -6.76 5.29
CA ARG A 11 -6.32 -7.43 5.89
C ARG A 11 -5.68 -8.41 4.91
N ILE A 12 -6.48 -9.22 4.23
CA ILE A 12 -5.99 -10.17 3.20
C ILE A 12 -5.25 -9.40 2.12
N LEU A 13 -5.84 -8.33 1.56
CA LEU A 13 -5.17 -7.48 0.58
C LEU A 13 -3.90 -6.80 1.12
N HIS A 14 -3.76 -6.64 2.44
CA HIS A 14 -2.55 -6.03 3.03
C HIS A 14 -1.42 -7.03 3.08
N PHE A 15 -1.70 -8.20 3.65
CA PHE A 15 -0.73 -9.28 3.74
C PHE A 15 -0.35 -9.83 2.37
N LEU A 16 -1.30 -9.87 1.43
CA LEU A 16 -1.01 -10.27 0.05
C LEU A 16 -0.04 -9.28 -0.61
N PHE A 17 -0.30 -7.97 -0.51
CA PHE A 17 0.61 -6.95 -1.01
C PHE A 17 2.01 -7.06 -0.39
N ALA A 18 2.08 -7.16 0.95
CA ALA A 18 3.36 -7.28 1.65
C ALA A 18 4.12 -8.56 1.26
N THR A 19 3.42 -9.69 1.14
CA THR A 19 4.01 -10.97 0.75
C THR A 19 4.54 -10.92 -0.68
N PHE A 20 3.78 -10.33 -1.62
CA PHE A 20 4.21 -10.20 -3.00
C PHE A 20 5.42 -9.27 -3.15
N VAL A 21 5.43 -8.13 -2.46
CA VAL A 21 6.59 -7.22 -2.46
C VAL A 21 7.81 -7.93 -1.86
N LEU A 22 7.66 -8.63 -0.72
CA LEU A 22 8.75 -9.34 -0.09
C LEU A 22 9.29 -10.48 -0.98
N ALA A 23 8.40 -11.29 -1.57
CA ALA A 23 8.78 -12.37 -2.47
C ALA A 23 9.48 -11.84 -3.72
N ALA A 24 8.96 -10.77 -4.34
CA ALA A 24 9.60 -10.15 -5.48
C ALA A 24 11.01 -9.63 -5.11
N TYR A 25 11.16 -9.00 -3.95
CA TYR A 25 12.46 -8.53 -3.48
C TYR A 25 13.45 -9.66 -3.24
N LEU A 26 13.07 -10.73 -2.53
CA LEU A 26 13.97 -11.84 -2.21
C LEU A 26 14.40 -12.65 -3.44
N LEU A 27 13.60 -12.65 -4.50
CA LEU A 27 13.84 -13.43 -5.72
C LEU A 27 14.57 -12.64 -6.82
N SER A 28 14.81 -11.33 -6.65
CA SER A 28 15.38 -10.48 -7.71
C SER A 28 16.79 -10.88 -8.14
N ASP A 29 17.56 -11.47 -7.24
CA ASP A 29 18.99 -11.73 -7.46
C ASP A 29 19.29 -13.20 -7.81
N VAL A 30 18.24 -14.02 -8.00
CA VAL A 30 18.36 -15.44 -8.34
C VAL A 30 17.96 -15.64 -9.81
N PRO A 31 18.91 -15.80 -10.75
CA PRO A 31 18.62 -15.82 -12.18
C PRO A 31 17.57 -16.84 -12.61
N SER A 32 17.58 -18.03 -12.01
CA SER A 32 16.61 -19.10 -12.29
C SER A 32 15.19 -18.81 -11.78
N LEU A 33 15.03 -17.85 -10.87
CA LEU A 33 13.76 -17.47 -10.24
C LEU A 33 13.31 -16.06 -10.64
N LEU A 34 13.99 -15.41 -11.59
CA LEU A 34 13.59 -14.08 -12.10
C LEU A 34 12.15 -14.05 -12.64
N TRP A 35 11.68 -15.16 -13.20
CA TRP A 35 10.28 -15.26 -13.63
C TRP A 35 9.30 -15.14 -12.45
N LEU A 36 9.62 -15.71 -11.28
CA LEU A 36 8.81 -15.54 -10.07
C LEU A 36 8.90 -14.11 -9.54
N HIS A 37 10.07 -13.47 -9.59
CA HIS A 37 10.20 -12.05 -9.27
C HIS A 37 9.20 -11.23 -10.10
N SER A 38 9.15 -11.44 -11.42
CA SER A 38 8.20 -10.75 -12.31
C SER A 38 6.74 -11.08 -11.99
N VAL A 39 6.41 -12.35 -11.73
CA VAL A 39 5.05 -12.77 -11.36
C VAL A 39 4.58 -12.09 -10.07
N PHE A 40 5.41 -12.07 -9.02
CA PHE A 40 5.08 -11.41 -7.77
C PHE A 40 5.04 -9.88 -7.91
N GLY A 41 5.89 -9.29 -8.75
CA GLY A 41 5.86 -7.87 -9.08
C GLY A 41 4.53 -7.47 -9.74
N VAL A 42 4.12 -8.20 -10.78
CA VAL A 42 2.80 -8.01 -11.43
C VAL A 42 1.66 -8.25 -10.45
N GLY A 43 1.76 -9.29 -9.62
CA GLY A 43 0.81 -9.58 -8.56
C GLY A 43 0.65 -8.41 -7.58
N ALA A 44 1.74 -7.77 -7.16
CA ALA A 44 1.70 -6.62 -6.27
C ALA A 44 0.96 -5.44 -6.91
N VAL A 45 1.18 -5.17 -8.20
CA VAL A 45 0.44 -4.14 -8.97
C VAL A 45 -1.05 -4.46 -9.03
N LEU A 46 -1.42 -5.72 -9.31
CA LEU A 46 -2.83 -6.14 -9.33
C LEU A 46 -3.50 -5.93 -7.97
N VAL A 47 -2.81 -6.22 -6.85
CA VAL A 47 -3.33 -5.95 -5.51
C VAL A 47 -3.55 -4.45 -5.29
N VAL A 48 -2.66 -3.58 -5.79
CA VAL A 48 -2.85 -2.12 -5.73
C VAL A 48 -4.06 -1.67 -6.57
N ILE A 49 -4.29 -2.26 -7.73
CA ILE A 49 -5.49 -1.95 -8.55
C ILE A 49 -6.76 -2.34 -7.77
N VAL A 50 -6.80 -3.54 -7.20
CA VAL A 50 -7.94 -3.99 -6.37
C VAL A 50 -8.13 -3.07 -5.16
N ARG A 51 -7.04 -2.61 -4.53
CA ARG A 51 -7.06 -1.65 -3.43
C ARG A 51 -7.70 -0.32 -3.81
N ILE A 52 -7.37 0.22 -4.99
CA ILE A 52 -7.95 1.47 -5.48
C ILE A 52 -9.45 1.32 -5.69
N ILE A 53 -9.90 0.19 -6.27
CA ILE A 53 -11.33 -0.14 -6.38
C ILE A 53 -11.97 -0.24 -4.98
N TRP A 54 -11.26 -0.83 -4.01
CA TRP A 54 -11.71 -0.98 -2.63
C TRP A 54 -11.86 0.35 -1.88
N PHE A 55 -11.30 1.47 -2.35
CA PHE A 55 -11.58 2.79 -1.77
C PHE A 55 -13.04 3.20 -1.90
N PHE A 56 -13.74 2.70 -2.92
CA PHE A 56 -15.11 3.06 -3.21
C PHE A 56 -16.11 2.07 -2.58
N ALA A 57 -15.82 0.77 -2.68
CA ALA A 57 -16.70 -0.30 -2.22
C ALA A 57 -16.42 -0.78 -0.78
N GLY A 58 -15.24 -0.49 -0.24
CA GLY A 58 -14.78 -1.03 1.04
C GLY A 58 -15.34 -0.35 2.28
N GLU A 59 -14.94 -0.88 3.44
CA GLU A 59 -15.34 -0.34 4.74
C GLU A 59 -14.72 1.02 5.05
N GLN A 60 -15.18 1.68 6.13
CA GLN A 60 -14.79 3.05 6.47
C GLN A 60 -13.26 3.25 6.58
N GLY A 61 -12.51 2.27 7.12
CA GLY A 61 -11.06 2.34 7.20
C GLY A 61 -10.33 2.15 5.86
N ALA A 62 -10.99 1.59 4.85
CA ALA A 62 -10.44 1.43 3.51
C ALA A 62 -10.65 2.66 2.62
N LYS A 63 -11.72 3.43 2.86
CA LYS A 63 -12.07 4.60 2.04
C LYS A 63 -10.95 5.63 2.00
N ILE A 64 -10.81 6.30 0.86
CA ILE A 64 -9.82 7.39 0.70
C ILE A 64 -10.04 8.52 1.73
N SER A 65 -11.28 8.75 2.17
CA SER A 65 -11.60 9.74 3.20
C SER A 65 -10.98 9.44 4.57
N SER A 66 -10.57 8.19 4.83
CA SER A 66 -9.88 7.78 6.06
C SER A 66 -8.43 8.25 6.14
N PHE A 67 -7.84 8.68 5.01
CA PHE A 67 -6.46 9.12 4.90
C PHE A 67 -6.33 10.61 5.23
N ASP A 68 -5.30 10.97 5.98
CA ASP A 68 -4.88 12.36 6.15
C ASP A 68 -3.69 12.68 5.24
N LEU A 69 -3.97 13.31 4.10
CA LEU A 69 -2.96 13.71 3.10
C LEU A 69 -2.64 15.21 3.18
N SER A 70 -2.92 15.86 4.31
CA SER A 70 -2.52 17.24 4.55
C SER A 70 -1.03 17.31 4.91
N ILE A 71 -0.25 18.06 4.13
CA ILE A 71 1.16 18.30 4.42
C ILE A 71 1.35 19.04 5.75
N PHE A 72 0.41 19.90 6.12
CA PHE A 72 0.42 20.60 7.40
C PHE A 72 0.20 19.62 8.56
N SER A 73 -0.77 18.70 8.43
CA SER A 73 -0.99 17.65 9.43
C SER A 73 0.22 16.74 9.56
N LEU A 74 0.89 16.40 8.44
CA LEU A 74 2.12 15.61 8.47
C LEU A 74 3.24 16.34 9.22
N LYS A 75 3.46 17.62 8.93
CA LYS A 75 4.47 18.41 9.63
C LYS A 75 4.16 18.51 11.13
N ASP A 76 2.92 18.77 11.49
CA ASP A 76 2.50 18.85 12.90
C ASP A 76 2.66 17.49 13.61
N TYR A 77 2.29 16.39 12.95
CA TYR A 77 2.52 15.03 13.45
C TYR A 77 4.00 14.74 13.71
N MET A 78 4.89 15.13 12.80
CA MET A 78 6.33 14.90 12.95
C MET A 78 6.95 15.74 14.06
N LEU A 79 6.52 16.98 14.24
CA LEU A 79 7.05 17.89 15.27
C LEU A 79 6.48 17.63 16.66
N LYS A 80 5.26 17.11 16.75
CA LYS A 80 4.50 16.95 17.99
C LYS A 80 4.01 15.52 18.20
N TYR A 81 4.82 14.53 17.81
CA TYR A 81 4.45 13.11 17.78
C TYR A 81 3.69 12.62 19.02
N PHE A 82 4.21 12.91 20.23
CA PHE A 82 3.63 12.43 21.49
C PHE A 82 2.33 13.15 21.90
N SER A 83 2.06 14.33 21.35
CA SER A 83 0.87 15.13 21.66
C SER A 83 -0.08 15.29 20.48
N PHE A 84 0.18 14.60 19.36
CA PHE A 84 -0.63 14.73 18.16
C PHE A 84 -1.97 14.03 18.35
N ASN A 85 -3.05 14.79 18.21
CA ASN A 85 -4.41 14.26 18.29
C ASN A 85 -5.06 14.29 16.92
N ASN A 86 -5.09 13.15 16.22
CA ASN A 86 -5.76 13.05 14.94
C ASN A 86 -7.25 12.74 15.09
N LYS A 87 -8.07 13.42 14.30
CA LYS A 87 -9.50 13.09 14.17
C LYS A 87 -9.78 11.98 13.14
N LYS A 88 -8.81 11.67 12.26
CA LYS A 88 -8.94 10.61 11.25
C LYS A 88 -8.46 9.25 11.76
N ILE A 89 -8.98 8.19 11.13
CA ILE A 89 -8.65 6.78 11.43
C ILE A 89 -7.15 6.52 11.27
N ARG A 90 -6.51 7.10 10.25
CA ARG A 90 -5.06 6.97 10.01
C ARG A 90 -4.35 8.27 10.37
N ASN A 91 -3.20 8.18 11.03
CA ASN A 91 -2.32 9.34 11.17
C ASN A 91 -1.75 9.77 9.80
N PRO A 92 -1.28 11.03 9.67
CA PRO A 92 -0.78 11.54 8.40
C PRO A 92 0.41 10.73 7.88
N ALA A 93 1.37 10.37 8.74
CA ALA A 93 2.54 9.61 8.32
C ALA A 93 2.17 8.24 7.70
N ALA A 94 1.25 7.50 8.32
CA ALA A 94 0.75 6.24 7.80
C ALA A 94 -0.04 6.43 6.49
N SER A 95 -0.74 7.56 6.34
CA SER A 95 -1.47 7.90 5.12
C SER A 95 -0.52 8.15 3.96
N PHE A 96 0.49 9.00 4.17
CA PHE A 96 1.54 9.26 3.19
C PHE A 96 2.33 8.00 2.86
N ALA A 97 2.75 7.22 3.86
CA ALA A 97 3.49 5.97 3.64
C ALA A 97 2.70 4.99 2.76
N ALA A 98 1.40 4.80 3.03
CA ALA A 98 0.57 3.92 2.22
C ALA A 98 0.44 4.39 0.76
N ILE A 99 0.17 5.68 0.53
CA ILE A 99 0.07 6.23 -0.83
C ILE A 99 1.42 6.14 -1.55
N SER A 100 2.51 6.53 -0.90
CA SER A 100 3.86 6.45 -1.48
C SER A 100 4.24 5.02 -1.85
N MET A 101 3.97 4.03 -0.99
CA MET A 101 4.25 2.62 -1.28
C MET A 101 3.45 2.12 -2.48
N TRP A 102 2.17 2.47 -2.60
CA TRP A 102 1.35 2.07 -3.74
C TRP A 102 1.79 2.75 -5.04
N THR A 103 2.09 4.04 -4.99
CA THR A 103 2.64 4.76 -6.14
C THR A 103 3.96 4.15 -6.61
N LEU A 104 4.89 3.90 -5.69
CA LEU A 104 6.19 3.28 -6.02
C LEU A 104 6.01 1.85 -6.56
N ALA A 105 5.11 1.04 -5.98
CA ALA A 105 4.83 -0.29 -6.48
C ALA A 105 4.31 -0.27 -7.93
N VAL A 106 3.44 0.68 -8.27
CA VAL A 106 2.96 0.87 -9.65
C VAL A 106 4.09 1.32 -10.57
N LEU A 107 4.91 2.30 -10.16
CA LEU A 107 6.03 2.79 -10.97
C LEU A 107 7.06 1.69 -11.25
N VAL A 108 7.46 0.94 -10.21
CA VAL A 108 8.38 -0.20 -10.34
C VAL A 108 7.75 -1.28 -11.24
N GLY A 109 6.47 -1.61 -11.04
CA GLY A 109 5.75 -2.56 -11.87
C GLY A 109 5.72 -2.16 -13.35
N ILE A 110 5.40 -0.91 -13.66
CA ILE A 110 5.42 -0.38 -15.05
C ILE A 110 6.84 -0.46 -15.62
N SER A 111 7.87 -0.03 -14.89
CA SER A 111 9.25 -0.13 -15.36
C SER A 111 9.68 -1.58 -15.62
N GLY A 112 9.22 -2.52 -14.79
CA GLY A 112 9.48 -3.95 -14.98
C GLY A 112 8.80 -4.52 -16.22
N LEU A 113 7.54 -4.14 -16.48
CA LEU A 113 6.80 -4.54 -17.68
C LEU A 113 7.51 -4.06 -18.95
N ILE A 114 7.90 -2.78 -18.99
CA ILE A 114 8.67 -2.21 -20.11
C ILE A 114 9.97 -2.98 -20.32
N PHE A 115 10.69 -3.32 -19.24
CA PHE A 115 11.96 -4.04 -19.32
C PHE A 115 11.80 -5.46 -19.91
N ILE A 116 10.70 -6.16 -19.62
CA ILE A 116 10.42 -7.48 -20.18
C ILE A 116 9.74 -7.44 -21.56
N GLY A 117 9.51 -6.24 -22.11
CA GLY A 117 8.96 -6.04 -23.45
C GLY A 117 7.43 -6.14 -23.55
N LEU A 118 6.71 -5.90 -22.45
CA LEU A 118 5.25 -5.71 -22.40
C LEU A 118 4.91 -4.22 -22.30
#